data_AF-A0A8J8P5D3-F1
#
_entry.id   AF-A0A8J8P5D3-F1
#
_cell.length_a   1.000
_cell.length_b   1.000
_cell.length_c   1.000
_cell.angle_alpha   90.00
_cell.angle_beta   90.00
_cell.angle_gamma   90.00
#
_symmetry.space_group_name_H-M   'P 1'
#
loop_
_entity.id
_entity.type
_entity.pdbx_description
1 polymer ?
#
loop_
_entity_poly.entity_id
_entity_poly.type
_entity_poly.pdbx_seq_one_letter_code
_entity_poly.pdbx_strand_id
1 'polypeptide(L)'
;MIICANVALTVAGGFSMKKLWQLISTLQILVHYPLLNLPMQANVIMVLKGIQDISNLNIIPKDKIKAIISSIVTDSSDGVRDSFGEMGYESSNTLHNMGLVAILVVGILIIIGLIVLIGKICAKSNMQGFFISQFCYRAKNVIQKIKAKLMFNPIIQAQLKGYIKLSLACLISLQNVSYQELYNLQFSTLTPGSRATNLFLLLYFLAAPIGLTLFLKSKDPQLLRTPAAKTKYGSMYMNLKTTSLSTLFYTTLYLFRRLFLGLTIVLFPNSPLTQASLALGCSLFMLVYLLHFKPHRSFNTRMFEILNEFTILIVTYLTLMNADIVTDDLLRYNIGWTMVGIIGLCIFANLVNVLINMGRKMYNKIKLLIIKKGYFKKAKPVQAPTERRALSEHFGDHQQE
;
A
#
# COMPACT_ATOMS: atom_id res chain seq x y z
N MET A 1 19.35 -3.30 -0.39
CA MET A 1 19.57 -4.60 -1.06
C MET A 1 18.28 -5.40 -1.28
N ILE A 2 17.47 -5.67 -0.25
CA ILE A 2 16.20 -6.44 -0.35
C ILE A 2 15.17 -5.80 -1.31
N ILE A 3 15.06 -4.47 -1.33
CA ILE A 3 14.12 -3.75 -2.22
C ILE A 3 14.58 -3.80 -3.67
N CYS A 4 15.88 -3.66 -3.96
CA CYS A 4 16.41 -3.83 -5.32
C CYS A 4 16.20 -5.27 -5.81
N ALA A 5 16.39 -6.27 -4.95
CA ALA A 5 16.05 -7.66 -5.26
C ALA A 5 14.54 -7.84 -5.49
N ASN A 6 13.68 -7.17 -4.72
CA ASN A 6 12.22 -7.23 -4.89
C ASN A 6 11.70 -6.48 -6.12
N VAL A 7 12.29 -5.34 -6.46
CA VAL A 7 12.00 -4.59 -7.70
C VAL A 7 12.50 -5.40 -8.89
N ALA A 8 13.71 -5.96 -8.84
CA ALA A 8 14.24 -6.85 -9.85
C ALA A 8 13.36 -8.11 -10.01
N LEU A 9 12.91 -8.75 -8.92
CA LEU A 9 11.98 -9.89 -8.96
C LEU A 9 10.60 -9.50 -9.52
N THR A 10 10.10 -8.32 -9.19
CA THR A 10 8.82 -7.82 -9.69
C THR A 10 8.89 -7.54 -11.19
N VAL A 11 9.97 -6.89 -11.64
CA VAL A 11 10.22 -6.54 -13.05
C VAL A 11 10.55 -7.79 -13.88
N ALA A 12 11.44 -8.66 -13.41
CA ALA A 12 11.87 -9.86 -14.13
C ALA A 12 10.80 -10.97 -14.14
N GLY A 13 10.02 -11.10 -13.07
CA GLY A 13 9.09 -12.22 -12.89
C GLY A 13 7.62 -11.91 -13.12
N GLY A 14 7.22 -10.63 -13.20
CA GLY A 14 5.80 -10.24 -13.22
C GLY A 14 5.04 -10.70 -11.97
N PHE A 15 5.76 -10.88 -10.85
CA PHE A 15 5.20 -11.44 -9.65
C PHE A 15 4.26 -10.46 -8.96
N SER A 16 3.15 -11.00 -8.45
CA SER A 16 2.14 -10.20 -7.76
C SER A 16 2.59 -9.96 -6.32
N MET A 17 3.06 -8.75 -6.03
CA MET A 17 3.45 -8.23 -4.69
C MET A 17 2.31 -8.25 -3.66
N LYS A 18 1.13 -8.78 -4.00
CA LYS A 18 -0.06 -8.75 -3.16
C LYS A 18 0.12 -9.49 -1.83
N LYS A 19 0.77 -10.67 -1.83
CA LYS A 19 0.98 -11.44 -0.60
C LYS A 19 1.97 -10.77 0.34
N LEU A 20 3.05 -10.24 -0.22
CA LEU A 20 4.00 -9.43 0.53
C LEU A 20 3.33 -8.18 1.11
N TRP A 21 2.37 -7.58 0.38
CA TRP A 21 1.61 -6.45 0.90
C TRP A 21 0.75 -6.77 2.11
N GLN A 22 0.19 -7.97 2.21
CA GLN A 22 -0.57 -8.40 3.39
C GLN A 22 0.32 -8.45 4.62
N LEU A 23 1.53 -9.02 4.48
CA LEU A 23 2.53 -9.00 5.53
C LEU A 23 2.93 -7.56 5.91
N ILE A 24 3.30 -6.73 4.94
CA ILE A 24 3.73 -5.35 5.22
C ILE A 24 2.61 -4.58 5.95
N SER A 25 1.36 -4.79 5.56
CA SER A 25 0.21 -4.19 6.24
C SER A 25 0.14 -4.53 7.73
N THR A 26 0.39 -5.79 8.09
CA THR A 26 0.43 -6.27 9.48
C THR A 26 1.63 -5.69 10.22
N LEU A 27 2.80 -5.71 9.58
CA LEU A 27 4.01 -5.11 10.14
C LEU A 27 3.85 -3.61 10.37
N GLN A 28 3.17 -2.88 9.48
CA GLN A 28 2.84 -1.47 9.68
C GLN A 28 2.08 -1.22 10.98
N ILE A 29 1.17 -2.11 11.40
CA ILE A 29 0.46 -1.94 12.67
C ILE A 29 1.43 -2.19 13.84
N LEU A 30 2.17 -3.30 13.79
CA LEU A 30 3.12 -3.69 14.83
C LEU A 30 4.21 -2.63 15.05
N VAL A 31 4.76 -2.04 13.98
CA VAL A 31 5.80 -1.02 14.14
C VAL A 31 5.29 0.26 14.80
N HIS A 32 3.99 0.54 14.83
CA HIS A 32 3.47 1.71 15.55
C HIS A 32 3.11 1.38 17.00
N TYR A 33 3.25 0.14 17.46
CA TYR A 33 2.96 -0.20 18.86
C TYR A 33 3.90 0.47 19.88
N PRO A 34 5.20 0.73 19.59
CA PRO A 34 6.05 1.51 20.50
C PRO A 34 5.55 2.92 20.77
N LEU A 35 4.59 3.42 19.96
CA LEU A 35 3.94 4.71 20.19
C LEU A 35 2.80 4.65 21.20
N LEU A 36 2.34 3.44 21.52
CA LEU A 36 1.57 3.23 22.74
C LEU A 36 2.54 3.52 23.88
N ASN A 37 2.12 4.29 24.89
CA ASN A 37 2.96 4.72 26.00
C ASN A 37 3.29 3.57 26.98
N LEU A 38 3.44 2.35 26.47
CA LEU A 38 3.63 1.11 27.18
C LEU A 38 5.13 0.83 27.29
N PRO A 39 5.61 0.38 28.46
CA PRO A 39 6.99 -0.07 28.60
C PRO A 39 7.22 -1.29 27.70
N MET A 40 8.02 -1.10 26.65
CA MET A 40 8.47 -2.19 25.78
C MET A 40 9.93 -2.50 26.06
N GLN A 41 10.28 -3.78 25.94
CA GLN A 41 11.66 -4.19 26.05
C GLN A 41 12.49 -3.69 24.86
N ALA A 42 13.75 -3.33 25.15
CA ALA A 42 14.67 -2.78 24.15
C ALA A 42 14.91 -3.72 22.96
N ASN A 43 14.92 -5.04 23.18
CA ASN A 43 15.04 -6.04 22.11
C ASN A 43 13.86 -5.97 21.12
N VAL A 44 12.63 -5.77 21.60
CA VAL A 44 11.44 -5.62 20.75
C VAL A 44 11.52 -4.32 19.95
N ILE A 45 11.85 -3.20 20.61
CA ILE A 45 11.98 -1.89 19.95
C ILE A 45 13.02 -1.94 18.83
N MET A 46 14.19 -2.54 19.09
CA MET A 46 15.26 -2.70 18.09
C MET A 46 14.77 -3.46 16.85
N VAL A 47 14.06 -4.56 17.04
CA VAL A 47 13.51 -5.35 15.93
C VAL A 47 12.42 -4.59 15.19
N LEU A 48 11.51 -3.91 15.90
CA LEU A 48 10.45 -3.11 15.28
C LEU A 48 10.99 -1.92 14.48
N LYS A 49 12.05 -1.26 14.94
CA LYS A 49 12.76 -0.20 14.19
C LYS A 49 13.35 -0.75 12.89
N GLY A 50 14.01 -1.92 12.93
CA GLY A 50 14.50 -2.59 11.71
C GLY A 50 13.37 -2.97 10.74
N ILE A 51 12.24 -3.44 11.25
CA ILE A 51 11.04 -3.74 10.45
C ILE A 51 10.43 -2.46 9.87
N GLN A 52 10.47 -1.35 10.59
CA GLN A 52 9.88 -0.08 10.18
C GLN A 52 10.49 0.42 8.87
N ASP A 53 11.81 0.31 8.71
CA ASP A 53 12.48 0.70 7.47
C ASP A 53 12.10 -0.18 6.28
N ILE A 54 11.93 -1.49 6.51
CA ILE A 54 11.43 -2.43 5.50
C ILE A 54 9.98 -2.10 5.12
N SER A 55 9.15 -1.83 6.12
CA SER A 55 7.72 -1.57 5.98
C SER A 55 7.42 -0.26 5.25
N ASN A 56 8.21 0.78 5.53
CA ASN A 56 8.08 2.08 4.90
C ASN A 56 8.66 2.14 3.49
N LEU A 57 9.40 1.12 3.05
CA LEU A 57 10.14 1.14 1.79
C LEU A 57 10.94 2.44 1.62
N ASN A 58 11.77 2.78 2.60
CA ASN A 58 12.64 3.96 2.50
C ASN A 58 13.68 3.74 1.37
N ILE A 59 13.28 4.00 0.12
CA ILE A 59 14.12 3.89 -1.08
C ILE A 59 15.15 5.02 -1.10
N ILE A 60 14.79 6.17 -0.52
CA ILE A 60 15.58 7.39 -0.53
C ILE A 60 15.96 7.73 0.92
N PRO A 61 17.24 8.07 1.20
CA PRO A 61 17.68 8.50 2.53
C PRO A 61 16.83 9.65 3.05
N LYS A 62 16.34 9.54 4.29
CA LYS A 62 15.44 10.53 4.90
C LYS A 62 16.09 11.92 4.99
N ASP A 63 17.39 11.98 5.22
CA ASP A 63 18.13 13.25 5.43
C ASP A 63 18.06 14.16 4.20
N LYS A 64 18.15 13.58 2.99
CA LYS A 64 18.03 14.33 1.73
C LYS A 64 16.63 14.90 1.54
N ILE A 65 15.62 14.14 1.93
CA ILE A 65 14.22 14.56 1.84
C ILE A 65 13.94 15.65 2.86
N LYS A 66 14.45 15.47 4.08
CA LYS A 66 14.32 16.43 5.16
C LYS A 66 14.91 17.78 4.76
N ALA A 67 16.12 17.80 4.20
CA ALA A 67 16.75 19.02 3.70
C ALA A 67 15.92 19.76 2.64
N ILE A 68 15.27 19.02 1.73
CA ILE A 68 14.39 19.62 0.72
C ILE A 68 13.14 20.20 1.39
N ILE A 69 12.48 19.46 2.29
CA ILE A 69 11.26 19.92 2.94
C ILE A 69 11.52 21.09 3.90
N SER A 70 12.58 21.04 4.69
CA SER A 70 12.95 22.10 5.65
C SER A 70 13.32 23.41 4.96
N SER A 71 13.71 23.37 3.67
CA SER A 71 13.93 24.58 2.87
C SER A 71 12.62 25.30 2.48
N ILE A 72 11.49 24.58 2.49
CA ILE A 72 10.17 25.07 2.08
C ILE A 72 9.29 25.39 3.30
N VAL A 73 9.49 24.66 4.40
CA VAL A 73 8.63 24.69 5.59
C VAL A 73 9.48 24.93 6.82
N THR A 74 9.19 26.01 7.56
CA THR A 74 9.77 26.26 8.88
C THR A 74 9.18 25.27 9.89
N ASP A 75 10.07 24.53 10.55
CA ASP A 75 9.70 23.54 11.57
C ASP A 75 9.78 24.14 12.97
N SER A 76 8.79 23.81 13.80
CA SER A 76 8.91 23.86 15.26
C SER A 76 8.84 22.43 15.80
N SER A 77 9.90 22.01 16.49
CA SER A 77 9.97 20.72 17.19
C SER A 77 9.30 20.76 18.56
N ASP A 78 8.90 21.94 19.03
CA ASP A 78 8.37 22.13 20.36
C ASP A 78 7.08 21.33 20.58
N GLY A 79 7.04 20.54 21.65
CA GLY A 79 5.85 19.79 22.09
C GLY A 79 5.69 18.40 21.48
N VAL A 80 6.62 17.90 20.67
CA VAL A 80 6.57 16.50 20.18
C VAL A 80 7.20 15.57 21.22
N ARG A 81 6.47 14.50 21.60
CA ARG A 81 6.99 13.46 22.51
C ARG A 81 8.20 12.74 21.90
N ASP A 82 9.22 12.44 22.69
CA ASP A 82 10.43 11.73 22.22
C ASP A 82 10.13 10.41 21.50
N SER A 83 9.14 9.67 21.99
CA SER A 83 8.65 8.43 21.38
C SER A 83 8.17 8.62 19.93
N PHE A 84 7.59 9.79 19.61
CA PHE A 84 7.18 10.14 18.25
C PHE A 84 8.41 10.45 17.37
N GLY A 85 9.38 11.19 17.90
CA GLY A 85 10.64 11.47 17.23
C GLY A 85 11.39 10.19 16.82
N GLU A 86 11.51 9.24 17.74
CA GLU A 86 12.16 7.94 17.47
C GLU A 86 11.51 7.13 16.35
N MET A 87 10.20 7.31 16.16
CA MET A 87 9.43 6.63 15.12
C MET A 87 9.32 7.44 13.82
N GLY A 88 10.04 8.57 13.72
CA GLY A 88 10.11 9.40 12.52
C GLY A 88 9.00 10.43 12.38
N TYR A 89 8.43 10.88 13.52
CA TYR A 89 7.51 12.01 13.62
C TYR A 89 8.20 13.11 14.44
N GLU A 90 9.10 13.85 13.79
CA GLU A 90 10.03 14.77 14.47
C GLU A 90 9.50 16.22 14.53
N SER A 91 8.46 16.55 13.78
CA SER A 91 7.95 17.92 13.65
C SER A 91 6.47 17.99 14.05
N SER A 92 6.02 19.16 14.49
CA SER A 92 4.59 19.45 14.61
C SER A 92 3.91 19.58 13.24
N ASN A 93 4.69 19.76 12.16
CA ASN A 93 4.16 19.96 10.82
C ASN A 93 3.83 18.63 10.13
N THR A 94 2.57 18.49 9.71
CA THR A 94 2.09 17.33 8.96
C THR A 94 2.93 17.07 7.71
N LEU A 95 3.27 18.09 6.92
CA LEU A 95 4.03 17.91 5.67
C LEU A 95 5.45 17.38 5.91
N HIS A 96 6.11 17.86 6.97
CA HIS A 96 7.42 17.35 7.38
C HIS A 96 7.32 15.87 7.77
N ASN A 97 6.34 15.51 8.61
CA ASN A 97 6.13 14.13 9.04
C ASN A 97 5.72 13.19 7.90
N MET A 98 5.04 13.70 6.86
CA MET A 98 4.68 12.93 5.67
C MET A 98 5.94 12.49 4.89
N GLY A 99 7.01 13.27 4.91
CA GLY A 99 8.29 12.98 4.26
C GLY A 99 8.15 12.65 2.77
N LEU A 100 8.74 11.54 2.33
CA LEU A 100 8.71 11.11 0.92
C LEU A 100 7.29 10.99 0.34
N VAL A 101 6.30 10.64 1.17
CA VAL A 101 4.93 10.44 0.70
C VAL A 101 4.32 11.75 0.22
N ALA A 102 4.58 12.87 0.92
CA ALA A 102 4.13 14.19 0.46
C ALA A 102 4.74 14.54 -0.89
N ILE A 103 6.05 14.38 -1.05
CA ILE A 103 6.76 14.66 -2.30
C ILE A 103 6.24 13.78 -3.44
N LEU A 104 6.01 12.48 -3.20
CA LEU A 104 5.45 11.58 -4.21
C LEU A 104 4.03 11.97 -4.60
N VAL A 105 3.17 12.34 -3.65
CA VAL A 105 1.80 12.80 -3.94
C VAL A 105 1.83 14.08 -4.75
N VAL A 106 2.60 15.09 -4.31
CA VAL A 106 2.75 16.37 -5.03
C VAL A 106 3.35 16.14 -6.41
N GLY A 107 4.41 15.34 -6.52
CA GLY A 107 5.03 14.98 -7.79
C GLY A 107 4.08 14.25 -8.74
N ILE A 108 3.27 13.32 -8.24
CA ILE A 108 2.22 12.66 -9.04
C ILE A 108 1.16 13.68 -9.50
N LEU A 109 0.73 14.60 -8.63
CA LEU A 109 -0.23 15.65 -9.00
C LEU A 109 0.34 16.59 -10.08
N ILE A 110 1.61 16.97 -9.97
CA ILE A 110 2.31 17.77 -10.98
C ILE A 110 2.39 17.02 -12.30
N ILE A 111 2.80 15.74 -12.29
CA ILE A 111 2.86 14.90 -13.49
C ILE A 111 1.48 14.78 -14.13
N ILE A 112 0.42 14.58 -13.34
CA ILE A 112 -0.95 14.54 -13.84
C ILE A 112 -1.34 15.89 -14.44
N GLY A 113 -1.03 17.00 -13.77
CA GLY A 113 -1.27 18.35 -14.26
C GLY A 113 -0.59 18.63 -15.60
N LEU A 114 0.69 18.27 -15.72
CA LEU A 114 1.47 18.37 -16.96
C LEU A 114 0.88 17.49 -18.08
N ILE A 115 0.49 16.26 -17.78
CA ILE A 115 -0.17 15.38 -18.75
C ILE A 115 -1.49 16.00 -19.25
N VAL A 116 -2.28 16.58 -18.35
CA VAL A 116 -3.54 17.26 -18.71
C VAL A 116 -3.26 18.52 -19.54
N LEU A 117 -2.27 19.31 -19.16
CA LEU A 117 -1.88 20.53 -19.87
C LEU A 117 -1.39 20.22 -21.29
N ILE A 118 -0.46 19.26 -21.44
CA ILE A 118 0.02 18.78 -22.74
C ILE A 118 -1.14 18.26 -23.57
N GLY A 119 -2.04 17.48 -22.96
CA GLY A 119 -3.25 16.99 -23.63
C GLY A 119 -4.15 18.11 -24.15
N LYS A 120 -4.32 19.20 -23.38
CA LYS A 120 -5.08 20.38 -23.80
C LYS A 120 -4.38 21.16 -24.91
N ILE A 121 -3.07 21.36 -24.82
CA ILE A 121 -2.27 22.06 -25.85
C ILE A 121 -2.35 21.30 -27.17
N CYS A 122 -2.12 19.98 -27.14
CA CYS A 122 -2.22 19.12 -28.32
C CYS A 122 -3.64 19.05 -28.91
N ALA A 123 -4.69 19.20 -28.09
CA ALA A 123 -6.07 19.23 -28.57
C ALA A 123 -6.46 20.58 -29.19
N LYS A 124 -5.87 21.69 -28.70
CA LYS A 124 -6.16 23.05 -29.17
C LYS A 124 -5.36 23.41 -30.43
N SER A 125 -4.17 22.83 -30.62
CA SER A 125 -3.40 23.01 -31.85
C SER A 125 -4.06 22.25 -32.99
N ASN A 126 -4.91 22.93 -33.77
CA ASN A 126 -5.44 22.48 -35.06
C ASN A 126 -4.32 22.48 -36.13
N MET A 127 -3.15 21.93 -35.79
CA MET A 127 -1.93 22.02 -36.59
C MET A 127 -1.86 20.89 -37.60
N GLN A 128 -2.07 21.23 -38.88
CA GLN A 128 -1.96 20.38 -40.07
C GLN A 128 -0.52 19.92 -40.41
N GLY A 129 0.43 19.98 -39.46
CA GLY A 129 1.81 19.53 -39.69
C GLY A 129 1.95 18.00 -39.63
N PHE A 130 2.35 17.37 -40.74
CA PHE A 130 2.50 15.91 -40.89
C PHE A 130 3.37 15.27 -39.78
N PHE A 131 4.49 15.89 -39.42
CA PHE A 131 5.40 15.40 -38.36
C PHE A 131 4.83 15.51 -36.94
N ILE A 132 4.05 16.55 -36.65
CA ILE A 132 3.44 16.77 -35.33
C ILE A 132 2.28 15.78 -35.12
N SER A 133 1.59 15.37 -36.19
CA SER A 133 0.49 14.40 -36.12
C SER A 133 0.94 13.01 -35.63
N GLN A 134 2.10 12.52 -36.07
CA GLN A 134 2.64 11.23 -35.64
C GLN A 134 3.10 11.26 -34.17
N PHE A 135 3.74 12.35 -33.75
CA PHE A 135 4.16 12.51 -32.35
C PHE A 135 2.93 12.61 -31.43
N CYS A 136 1.91 13.39 -31.81
CA CYS A 136 0.65 13.49 -31.07
C CYS A 136 -0.08 12.15 -30.99
N TYR A 137 -0.08 11.34 -32.05
CA TYR A 137 -0.68 10.01 -32.03
C TYR A 137 0.05 9.06 -31.06
N ARG A 138 1.39 9.03 -31.11
CA ARG A 138 2.21 8.22 -30.19
C ARG A 138 2.07 8.72 -28.75
N ALA A 139 2.13 10.02 -28.52
CA ALA A 139 1.93 10.64 -27.22
C ALA A 139 0.53 10.33 -26.67
N LYS A 140 -0.53 10.41 -27.49
CA LYS A 140 -1.89 10.03 -27.10
C LYS A 140 -1.98 8.57 -26.69
N ASN A 141 -1.34 7.66 -27.43
CA ASN A 141 -1.30 6.24 -27.08
C ASN A 141 -0.50 5.98 -25.78
N VAL A 142 0.62 6.68 -25.58
CA VAL A 142 1.41 6.61 -24.35
C VAL A 142 0.62 7.19 -23.17
N ILE A 143 0.00 8.37 -23.33
CA ILE A 143 -0.84 9.02 -22.32
C ILE A 143 -2.05 8.15 -21.98
N GLN A 144 -2.70 7.50 -22.95
CA GLN A 144 -3.81 6.58 -22.65
C GLN A 144 -3.33 5.34 -21.88
N LYS A 145 -2.16 4.77 -22.24
CA LYS A 145 -1.55 3.66 -21.50
C LYS A 145 -1.14 4.06 -20.08
N ILE A 146 -0.54 5.25 -19.91
CA ILE A 146 -0.19 5.81 -18.61
C ILE A 146 -1.47 6.10 -17.82
N LYS A 147 -2.47 6.76 -18.41
CA LYS A 147 -3.77 7.07 -17.78
C LYS A 147 -4.47 5.81 -17.27
N ALA A 148 -4.47 4.75 -18.08
CA ALA A 148 -5.08 3.47 -17.72
C ALA A 148 -4.34 2.76 -16.57
N LYS A 149 -3.00 2.88 -16.49
CA LYS A 149 -2.18 2.18 -15.48
C LYS A 149 -1.88 3.00 -14.22
N LEU A 150 -1.72 4.32 -14.33
CA LEU A 150 -1.18 5.20 -13.30
C LEU A 150 -2.28 5.88 -12.46
N MET A 151 -3.44 6.22 -13.04
CA MET A 151 -4.31 7.21 -12.40
C MET A 151 -5.14 6.74 -11.20
N PHE A 152 -5.14 5.45 -10.87
CA PHE A 152 -5.95 4.98 -9.73
C PHE A 152 -5.20 3.99 -8.87
N ASN A 153 -4.73 2.89 -9.45
CA ASN A 153 -4.18 1.79 -8.67
C ASN A 153 -2.96 2.17 -7.80
N PRO A 154 -1.93 2.88 -8.31
CA PRO A 154 -0.81 3.33 -7.49
C PRO A 154 -1.20 4.34 -6.40
N ILE A 155 -2.10 5.29 -6.72
CA ILE A 155 -2.55 6.32 -5.77
C ILE A 155 -3.30 5.67 -4.60
N ILE A 156 -4.23 4.77 -4.91
CA ILE A 156 -4.98 4.01 -3.89
C ILE A 156 -4.03 3.19 -3.04
N GLN A 157 -3.04 2.52 -3.66
CA GLN A 157 -2.04 1.79 -2.90
C GLN A 157 -1.18 2.70 -2.02
N ALA A 158 -0.78 3.87 -2.52
CA ALA A 158 -0.02 4.84 -1.75
C ALA A 158 -0.84 5.34 -0.55
N GLN A 159 -2.12 5.65 -0.76
CA GLN A 159 -3.05 6.02 0.30
C GLN A 159 -3.22 4.89 1.32
N LEU A 160 -3.55 3.67 0.90
CA LEU A 160 -3.74 2.52 1.80
C LEU A 160 -2.47 2.24 2.63
N LYS A 161 -1.29 2.34 2.02
CA LYS A 161 0.01 2.12 2.70
C LYS A 161 0.38 3.26 3.64
N GLY A 162 0.20 4.50 3.20
CA GLY A 162 0.53 5.69 3.97
C GLY A 162 -0.49 6.00 5.05
N TYR A 163 -1.68 5.39 5.01
CA TYR A 163 -2.83 5.81 5.78
C TYR A 163 -2.55 6.07 7.26
N ILE A 164 -1.99 5.07 7.98
CA ILE A 164 -1.68 5.22 9.41
C ILE A 164 -0.65 6.32 9.68
N LYS A 165 0.38 6.43 8.82
CA LYS A 165 1.42 7.43 8.98
C LYS A 165 0.86 8.83 8.77
N LEU A 166 0.06 9.00 7.73
CA LEU A 166 -0.57 10.27 7.38
C LEU A 166 -1.61 10.69 8.42
N SER A 167 -2.46 9.76 8.87
CA SER A 167 -3.46 10.05 9.89
C SER A 167 -2.79 10.39 11.23
N LEU A 168 -1.73 9.66 11.62
CA LEU A 168 -1.03 9.95 12.88
C LEU A 168 -0.30 11.29 12.83
N ALA A 169 0.38 11.61 11.73
CA ALA A 169 1.01 12.92 11.54
C ALA A 169 0.00 14.06 11.65
N CYS A 170 -1.17 13.90 11.03
CA CYS A 170 -2.27 14.87 11.12
C CYS A 170 -2.81 15.00 12.56
N LEU A 171 -2.97 13.89 13.28
CA LEU A 171 -3.48 13.89 14.65
C LEU A 171 -2.48 14.51 15.64
N ILE A 172 -1.18 14.22 15.50
CA ILE A 172 -0.12 14.84 16.31
C ILE A 172 -0.10 16.36 16.08
N SER A 173 -0.17 16.79 14.82
CA SER A 173 -0.21 18.22 14.47
C SER A 173 -1.42 18.93 15.07
N LEU A 174 -2.56 18.25 15.19
CA LEU A 174 -3.76 18.78 15.84
C LEU A 174 -3.65 18.81 17.38
N GLN A 175 -2.99 17.83 17.99
CA GLN A 175 -2.79 17.77 19.45
C GLN A 175 -1.91 18.91 19.96
N ASN A 176 -0.90 19.31 19.19
CA ASN A 176 0.03 20.37 19.59
C ASN A 176 -0.59 21.78 19.51
N VAL A 177 -1.83 21.92 19.03
CA VAL A 177 -2.58 23.17 19.13
C VAL A 177 -3.01 23.35 20.58
N SER A 178 -2.31 24.20 21.32
CA SER A 178 -2.58 24.42 22.74
C SER A 178 -4.01 24.95 22.97
N TYR A 179 -4.65 24.54 24.07
CA TYR A 179 -5.98 25.03 24.46
C TYR A 179 -6.02 26.56 24.64
N GLN A 180 -4.90 27.19 25.03
CA GLN A 180 -4.78 28.64 25.13
C GLN A 180 -4.86 29.34 23.76
N GLU A 181 -4.31 28.75 22.70
CA GLU A 181 -4.41 29.29 21.33
C GLU A 181 -5.84 29.18 20.76
N LEU A 182 -6.61 28.17 21.18
CA LEU A 182 -8.02 28.04 20.80
C LEU A 182 -8.90 29.08 21.50
N TYR A 183 -8.63 29.36 22.78
CA TYR A 183 -9.41 30.30 23.57
C TYR A 183 -9.11 31.77 23.21
N ASN A 184 -7.85 32.10 22.97
CA ASN A 184 -7.45 33.50 22.77
C ASN A 184 -7.69 34.05 21.36
N LEU A 185 -8.14 33.23 20.38
CA LEU A 185 -8.32 33.62 18.98
C LEU A 185 -7.09 34.31 18.35
N GLN A 186 -5.93 34.26 19.02
CA GLN A 186 -4.68 34.82 18.54
C GLN A 186 -4.07 33.83 17.55
N PHE A 187 -4.22 34.15 16.27
CA PHE A 187 -3.69 33.43 15.11
C PHE A 187 -2.16 33.57 14.96
N SER A 188 -1.38 33.64 16.03
CA SER A 188 -0.01 34.17 15.98
C SER A 188 1.10 33.14 15.70
N THR A 189 0.88 31.83 15.83
CA THR A 189 1.98 30.83 15.76
C THR A 189 1.82 29.79 14.65
N LEU A 190 0.60 29.38 14.34
CA LEU A 190 0.28 28.52 13.19
C LEU A 190 -0.43 29.36 12.14
N THR A 191 0.18 29.50 10.96
CA THR A 191 -0.47 30.17 9.82
C THR A 191 -1.89 29.59 9.66
N PRO A 192 -2.94 30.42 9.53
CA PRO A 192 -4.33 29.95 9.42
C PRO A 192 -4.52 28.82 8.38
N GLY A 193 -3.69 28.83 7.32
CA GLY A 193 -3.66 27.79 6.30
C GLY A 193 -3.27 26.39 6.81
N SER A 194 -2.37 26.27 7.79
CA SER A 194 -1.95 24.98 8.34
C SER A 194 -3.07 24.28 9.11
N ARG A 195 -3.83 25.03 9.93
CA ARG A 195 -4.97 24.51 10.71
C ARG A 195 -6.12 24.05 9.79
N ALA A 196 -6.47 24.87 8.80
CA ALA A 196 -7.48 24.51 7.81
C ALA A 196 -7.07 23.24 7.02
N THR A 197 -5.78 23.13 6.68
CA THR A 197 -5.23 21.94 6.00
C THR A 197 -5.35 20.70 6.87
N ASN A 198 -4.98 20.77 8.15
CA ASN A 198 -5.09 19.64 9.06
C ASN A 198 -6.54 19.21 9.30
N LEU A 199 -7.47 20.16 9.46
CA LEU A 199 -8.90 19.83 9.60
C LEU A 199 -9.44 19.16 8.33
N PHE A 200 -9.09 19.67 7.15
CA PHE A 200 -9.45 19.06 5.88
C PHE A 200 -8.88 17.64 5.76
N LEU A 201 -7.62 17.43 6.14
CA LEU A 201 -6.98 16.11 6.14
C LEU A 201 -7.66 15.15 7.12
N LEU A 202 -8.04 15.61 8.32
CA LEU A 202 -8.79 14.80 9.28
C LEU A 202 -10.14 14.38 8.72
N LEU A 203 -10.91 15.32 8.15
CA LEU A 203 -12.19 15.03 7.49
C LEU A 203 -12.00 14.05 6.32
N TYR A 204 -10.92 14.20 5.56
CA TYR A 204 -10.55 13.25 4.51
C TYR A 204 -10.29 11.85 5.06
N PHE A 205 -9.54 11.70 6.17
CA PHE A 205 -9.31 10.39 6.77
C PHE A 205 -10.59 9.78 7.36
N LEU A 206 -11.51 10.58 7.89
CA LEU A 206 -12.81 10.07 8.33
C LEU A 206 -13.70 9.65 7.16
N ALA A 207 -13.70 10.41 6.07
CA ALA A 207 -14.52 10.16 4.89
C ALA A 207 -13.97 9.03 3.99
N ALA A 208 -12.64 8.85 3.91
CA ALA A 208 -12.01 7.92 2.97
C ALA A 208 -12.47 6.45 3.12
N PRO A 209 -12.58 5.86 4.34
CA PRO A 209 -13.08 4.50 4.52
C PRO A 209 -14.51 4.32 4.01
N ILE A 210 -15.37 5.31 4.26
CA ILE A 210 -16.78 5.29 3.85
C ILE A 210 -16.89 5.49 2.34
N GLY A 211 -16.22 6.51 1.82
CA GLY A 211 -16.19 6.83 0.39
C GLY A 211 -15.69 5.66 -0.46
N LEU A 212 -14.72 4.88 0.03
CA LEU A 212 -14.24 3.69 -0.67
C LEU A 212 -15.31 2.61 -0.78
N THR A 213 -16.06 2.34 0.29
CA THR A 213 -17.15 1.36 0.26
C THR A 213 -18.33 1.85 -0.56
N LEU A 214 -18.69 3.13 -0.47
CA LEU A 214 -19.73 3.72 -1.32
C LEU A 214 -19.33 3.65 -2.80
N PHE A 215 -18.07 3.95 -3.11
CA PHE A 215 -17.53 3.81 -4.46
C PHE A 215 -17.63 2.37 -4.97
N LEU A 216 -17.19 1.39 -4.17
CA LEU A 216 -17.26 -0.03 -4.53
C LEU A 216 -18.71 -0.53 -4.67
N LYS A 217 -19.63 -0.05 -3.83
CA LYS A 217 -21.06 -0.37 -3.90
C LYS A 217 -21.73 0.24 -5.14
N SER A 218 -21.30 1.43 -5.56
CA SER A 218 -21.85 2.11 -6.74
C SER A 218 -21.51 1.42 -8.07
N LYS A 219 -20.53 0.51 -8.07
CA LYS A 219 -20.09 -0.21 -9.26
C LYS A 219 -20.73 -1.58 -9.31
N ASP A 220 -21.21 -1.94 -10.49
CA ASP A 220 -21.76 -3.27 -10.76
C ASP A 220 -20.72 -4.36 -10.35
N PRO A 221 -21.09 -5.29 -9.45
CA PRO A 221 -20.26 -6.42 -9.05
C PRO A 221 -19.71 -7.24 -10.22
N GLN A 222 -20.43 -7.30 -11.35
CA GLN A 222 -19.98 -7.98 -12.57
C GLN A 222 -18.87 -7.20 -13.27
N LEU A 223 -19.04 -5.87 -13.40
CA LEU A 223 -18.04 -4.99 -13.98
C LEU A 223 -16.71 -5.06 -13.22
N LEU A 224 -16.75 -5.14 -11.88
CA LEU A 224 -15.56 -5.28 -11.03
C LEU A 224 -14.77 -6.57 -11.26
N ARG A 225 -15.40 -7.61 -11.83
CA ARG A 225 -14.74 -8.89 -12.16
C ARG A 225 -13.99 -8.83 -13.48
N THR A 226 -14.27 -7.85 -14.34
CA THR A 226 -13.59 -7.72 -15.64
C THR A 226 -12.08 -7.49 -15.46
N PRO A 227 -11.22 -8.02 -16.35
CA PRO A 227 -9.77 -7.79 -16.28
C PRO A 227 -9.39 -6.31 -16.31
N ALA A 228 -10.15 -5.50 -17.06
CA ALA A 228 -9.98 -4.05 -17.12
C ALA A 228 -10.23 -3.38 -15.77
N ALA A 229 -11.36 -3.68 -15.11
CA ALA A 229 -11.67 -3.15 -13.78
C ALA A 229 -10.68 -3.65 -12.73
N LYS A 230 -10.25 -4.91 -12.80
CA LYS A 230 -9.24 -5.48 -11.90
C LYS A 230 -7.88 -4.79 -12.04
N THR A 231 -7.51 -4.35 -13.24
CA THR A 231 -6.28 -3.59 -13.47
C THR A 231 -6.38 -2.18 -12.88
N LYS A 232 -7.56 -1.55 -12.97
CA LYS A 232 -7.78 -0.17 -12.53
C LYS A 232 -8.06 -0.02 -11.03
N TYR A 233 -8.88 -0.91 -10.47
CA TYR A 233 -9.43 -0.84 -9.11
C TYR A 233 -9.04 -2.03 -8.22
N GLY A 234 -8.27 -2.99 -8.74
CA GLY A 234 -7.98 -4.25 -8.04
C GLY A 234 -7.32 -4.11 -6.67
N SER A 235 -6.69 -2.96 -6.38
CA SER A 235 -6.13 -2.68 -5.05
C SER A 235 -7.15 -2.17 -4.05
N MET A 236 -8.29 -1.60 -4.46
CA MET A 236 -9.32 -1.14 -3.52
C MET A 236 -9.97 -2.31 -2.80
N TYR A 237 -10.20 -3.40 -3.53
CA TYR A 237 -10.93 -4.55 -3.02
C TYR A 237 -10.04 -5.77 -2.80
N MET A 238 -8.71 -5.68 -2.87
CA MET A 238 -7.72 -6.68 -2.38
C MET A 238 -8.09 -8.19 -2.56
N ASN A 239 -8.68 -8.58 -3.69
CA ASN A 239 -9.22 -9.94 -3.96
C ASN A 239 -10.35 -10.41 -3.01
N LEU A 240 -11.08 -9.48 -2.41
CA LEU A 240 -12.31 -9.71 -1.67
C LEU A 240 -13.40 -10.30 -2.58
N LYS A 241 -14.37 -10.99 -1.97
CA LYS A 241 -15.60 -11.37 -2.66
C LYS A 241 -16.42 -10.10 -2.90
N THR A 242 -16.83 -9.87 -4.15
CA THR A 242 -17.62 -8.68 -4.52
C THR A 242 -19.12 -8.94 -4.44
N THR A 243 -19.53 -10.09 -3.89
CA THR A 243 -20.93 -10.55 -3.85
C THR A 243 -21.71 -9.98 -2.67
N SER A 244 -21.04 -9.79 -1.54
CA SER A 244 -21.66 -9.44 -0.26
C SER A 244 -21.14 -8.10 0.22
N LEU A 245 -22.05 -7.22 0.63
CA LEU A 245 -21.71 -5.92 1.20
C LEU A 245 -20.81 -6.07 2.43
N SER A 246 -21.12 -7.05 3.29
CA SER A 246 -20.32 -7.34 4.48
C SER A 246 -18.86 -7.59 4.14
N THR A 247 -18.55 -8.21 3.00
CA THR A 247 -17.18 -8.47 2.56
C THR A 247 -16.47 -7.22 2.03
N LEU A 248 -17.20 -6.29 1.42
CA LEU A 248 -16.66 -5.01 0.97
C LEU A 248 -16.29 -4.11 2.17
N PHE A 249 -17.06 -4.20 3.26
CA PHE A 249 -16.78 -3.49 4.51
C PHE A 249 -15.42 -3.84 5.13
N TYR A 250 -14.80 -4.97 4.76
CA TYR A 250 -13.46 -5.32 5.26
C TYR A 250 -12.44 -4.21 5.00
N THR A 251 -12.43 -3.60 3.81
CA THR A 251 -11.47 -2.51 3.53
C THR A 251 -11.77 -1.26 4.37
N THR A 252 -13.05 -0.99 4.64
CA THR A 252 -13.46 0.11 5.53
C THR A 252 -13.02 -0.15 6.96
N LEU A 253 -13.30 -1.34 7.49
CA LEU A 253 -12.87 -1.74 8.85
C LEU A 253 -11.35 -1.70 8.99
N TYR A 254 -10.63 -2.15 7.97
CA TYR A 254 -9.19 -2.11 7.91
C TYR A 254 -8.62 -0.68 8.03
N LEU A 255 -9.21 0.29 7.33
CA LEU A 255 -8.81 1.70 7.43
C LEU A 255 -9.27 2.34 8.75
N PHE A 256 -10.48 2.04 9.21
CA PHE A 256 -10.98 2.52 10.50
C PHE A 256 -10.11 2.06 11.66
N ARG A 257 -9.68 0.80 11.67
CA ARG A 257 -8.75 0.28 12.68
C ARG A 257 -7.46 1.09 12.74
N ARG A 258 -6.89 1.46 11.58
CA ARG A 258 -5.66 2.25 11.51
C ARG A 258 -5.86 3.66 12.04
N LEU A 259 -6.99 4.29 11.70
CA LEU A 259 -7.36 5.60 12.25
C LEU A 259 -7.58 5.52 13.76
N PHE A 260 -8.30 4.49 14.22
CA PHE A 260 -8.60 4.26 15.62
C PHE A 260 -7.33 4.07 16.45
N LEU A 261 -6.38 3.27 15.96
CA LEU A 261 -5.07 3.14 16.60
C LEU A 261 -4.36 4.50 16.73
N GLY A 262 -4.38 5.31 15.67
CA GLY A 262 -3.80 6.67 15.72
C GLY A 262 -4.50 7.59 16.72
N LEU A 263 -5.84 7.56 16.77
CA LEU A 263 -6.62 8.32 17.75
C LEU A 263 -6.29 7.88 19.18
N THR A 264 -6.19 6.57 19.43
CA THR A 264 -5.85 6.03 20.74
C THR A 264 -4.46 6.49 21.21
N ILE A 265 -3.47 6.46 20.30
CA ILE A 265 -2.09 6.91 20.59
C ILE A 265 -2.05 8.40 20.99
N VAL A 266 -2.81 9.24 20.29
CA VAL A 266 -2.78 10.70 20.45
C VAL A 266 -3.67 11.18 21.60
N LEU A 267 -4.89 10.65 21.73
CA LEU A 267 -5.88 11.14 22.70
C LEU A 267 -5.67 10.63 24.14
N PHE A 268 -4.99 9.49 24.33
CA PHE A 268 -4.81 8.87 25.65
C PHE A 268 -3.34 8.75 26.08
N PRO A 269 -2.51 9.80 25.97
CA PRO A 269 -1.07 9.70 26.23
C PRO A 269 -0.76 9.27 27.67
N ASN A 270 -1.63 9.63 28.62
CA ASN A 270 -1.44 9.38 30.05
C ASN A 270 -2.05 8.06 30.53
N SER A 271 -2.65 7.27 29.64
CA SER A 271 -3.39 6.07 30.02
C SER A 271 -2.96 4.87 29.16
N PRO A 272 -1.73 4.36 29.34
CA PRO A 272 -1.19 3.29 28.49
C PRO A 272 -2.02 2.01 28.54
N LEU A 273 -2.57 1.66 29.70
CA LEU A 273 -3.46 0.50 29.85
C LEU A 273 -4.72 0.63 28.99
N THR A 274 -5.32 1.82 28.95
CA THR A 274 -6.47 2.11 28.08
C THR A 274 -6.07 1.98 26.61
N GLN A 275 -4.90 2.50 26.23
CA GLN A 275 -4.40 2.38 24.87
C GLN A 275 -4.23 0.91 24.43
N ALA A 276 -3.60 0.10 25.28
CA ALA A 276 -3.40 -1.32 25.04
C ALA A 276 -4.73 -2.09 24.96
N SER A 277 -5.66 -1.81 25.87
CA SER A 277 -6.97 -2.47 25.93
C SER A 277 -7.82 -2.16 24.70
N LEU A 278 -7.82 -0.92 24.23
CA LEU A 278 -8.49 -0.53 22.99
C LEU A 278 -7.85 -1.17 21.75
N ALA A 279 -6.52 -1.24 21.69
CA ALA A 279 -5.80 -1.90 20.60
C ALA A 279 -6.08 -3.43 20.58
N LEU A 280 -6.16 -4.05 21.75
CA LEU A 280 -6.50 -5.47 21.92
C LEU A 280 -7.94 -5.74 21.47
N GLY A 281 -8.90 -4.94 21.95
CA GLY A 281 -10.31 -5.05 21.55
C GLY A 281 -10.52 -4.87 20.04
N CYS A 282 -9.82 -3.92 19.43
CA CYS A 282 -9.87 -3.70 17.98
C CYS A 282 -9.31 -4.91 17.19
N SER A 283 -8.21 -5.51 17.66
CA SER A 283 -7.62 -6.68 17.02
C SER A 283 -8.47 -7.94 17.19
N LEU A 284 -9.09 -8.12 18.36
CA LEU A 284 -10.04 -9.21 18.60
C LEU A 284 -11.28 -9.07 17.71
N PHE A 285 -11.84 -7.86 17.60
CA PHE A 285 -12.95 -7.57 16.70
C PHE A 285 -12.62 -7.92 15.25
N MET A 286 -11.44 -7.53 14.76
CA MET A 286 -10.98 -7.86 13.40
C MET A 286 -10.82 -9.38 13.19
N LEU A 287 -10.29 -10.09 14.18
CA LEU A 287 -10.13 -11.54 14.11
C LEU A 287 -11.49 -12.25 14.04
N VAL A 288 -12.43 -11.89 14.92
CA VAL A 288 -13.81 -12.43 14.90
C VAL A 288 -14.48 -12.13 13.56
N TYR A 289 -14.34 -10.90 13.06
CA TYR A 289 -14.86 -10.51 11.76
C TYR A 289 -14.29 -11.37 10.61
N LEU A 290 -12.98 -11.62 10.59
CA LEU A 290 -12.34 -12.47 9.58
C LEU A 290 -12.82 -13.92 9.63
N LEU A 291 -12.99 -14.46 10.84
CA LEU A 291 -13.47 -15.83 11.07
C LEU A 291 -14.94 -16.00 10.64
N HIS A 292 -15.79 -15.02 10.94
CA HIS A 292 -17.22 -15.06 10.65
C HIS A 292 -17.52 -14.79 9.16
N PHE A 293 -17.09 -13.64 8.63
CA PHE A 293 -17.48 -13.21 7.28
C PHE A 293 -16.62 -13.80 6.15
N LYS A 294 -15.43 -14.30 6.46
CA LYS A 294 -14.51 -14.98 5.51
C LYS A 294 -14.38 -14.19 4.19
N PRO A 295 -13.89 -12.93 4.25
CA PRO A 295 -14.03 -11.97 3.14
C PRO A 295 -13.19 -12.31 1.89
N HIS A 296 -12.11 -13.08 2.04
CA HIS A 296 -11.24 -13.44 0.93
C HIS A 296 -11.75 -14.64 0.11
N ARG A 297 -11.49 -14.62 -1.21
CA ARG A 297 -11.87 -15.71 -2.12
C ARG A 297 -11.03 -16.97 -1.92
N SER A 298 -9.71 -16.83 -1.77
CA SER A 298 -8.78 -17.96 -1.64
C SER A 298 -8.54 -18.32 -0.18
N PHE A 299 -8.64 -19.62 0.12
CA PHE A 299 -8.38 -20.20 1.44
C PHE A 299 -7.03 -19.75 2.02
N ASN A 300 -5.95 -19.88 1.24
CA ASN A 300 -4.61 -19.53 1.71
C ASN A 300 -4.54 -18.08 2.16
N THR A 301 -5.01 -17.13 1.35
CA THR A 301 -5.03 -15.72 1.73
C THR A 301 -5.82 -15.48 3.00
N ARG A 302 -6.98 -16.12 3.16
CA ARG A 302 -7.77 -16.02 4.38
C ARG A 302 -6.99 -16.53 5.61
N MET A 303 -6.30 -17.66 5.47
CA MET A 303 -5.52 -18.25 6.57
C MET A 303 -4.36 -17.34 7.00
N PHE A 304 -3.65 -16.73 6.03
CA PHE A 304 -2.57 -15.79 6.35
C PHE A 304 -3.08 -14.51 7.00
N GLU A 305 -4.22 -13.98 6.60
CA GLU A 305 -4.83 -12.82 7.25
C GLU A 305 -5.25 -13.15 8.70
N ILE A 306 -5.81 -14.35 8.94
CA ILE A 306 -6.11 -14.83 10.29
C ILE A 306 -4.82 -14.97 11.12
N LEU A 307 -3.78 -15.60 10.56
CA LEU A 307 -2.47 -15.74 11.23
C LEU A 307 -1.87 -14.38 11.60
N ASN A 308 -1.96 -13.42 10.68
CA ASN A 308 -1.47 -12.08 10.88
C ASN A 308 -2.24 -11.34 11.99
N GLU A 309 -3.56 -11.42 12.01
CA GLU A 309 -4.36 -10.81 13.09
C GLU A 309 -4.14 -11.50 14.44
N PHE A 310 -4.01 -12.82 14.43
CA PHE A 310 -3.67 -13.60 15.63
C PHE A 310 -2.29 -13.22 16.18
N THR A 311 -1.31 -13.00 15.29
CA THR A 311 0.02 -12.49 15.65
C THR A 311 -0.09 -11.13 16.32
N ILE A 312 -0.84 -10.19 15.72
CA ILE A 312 -1.04 -8.87 16.32
C ILE A 312 -1.68 -9.03 17.70
N LEU A 313 -2.76 -9.81 17.82
CA LEU A 313 -3.47 -10.02 19.08
C LEU A 313 -2.55 -10.54 20.21
N ILE A 314 -1.73 -11.56 19.92
CA ILE A 314 -0.79 -12.10 20.92
C ILE A 314 0.26 -11.05 21.29
N VAL A 315 0.83 -10.35 20.32
CA VAL A 315 1.82 -9.30 20.62
C VAL A 315 1.19 -8.19 21.46
N THR A 316 -0.02 -7.72 21.14
CA THR A 316 -0.73 -6.72 21.96
C THR A 316 -0.95 -7.21 23.38
N TYR A 317 -1.34 -8.48 23.54
CA TYR A 317 -1.57 -9.08 24.85
C TYR A 317 -0.27 -9.16 25.66
N LEU A 318 0.83 -9.61 25.06
CA LEU A 318 2.13 -9.63 25.72
C LEU A 318 2.60 -8.20 26.08
N THR A 319 2.30 -7.20 25.25
CA THR A 319 2.63 -5.80 25.56
C THR A 319 1.83 -5.30 26.75
N LEU A 320 0.56 -5.72 26.88
CA LEU A 320 -0.26 -5.42 28.05
C LEU A 320 0.33 -6.02 29.33
N MET A 321 0.87 -7.24 29.28
CA MET A 321 1.53 -7.87 30.44
C MET A 321 2.76 -7.09 30.93
N ASN A 322 3.42 -6.35 30.03
CA ASN A 322 4.55 -5.51 30.40
C ASN A 322 4.12 -4.21 31.10
N ALA A 323 2.85 -3.80 30.97
CA ALA A 323 2.30 -2.57 31.56
C ALA A 323 2.08 -2.73 33.07
N ASP A 324 3.18 -2.80 33.81
CA ASP A 324 3.28 -2.83 35.27
C ASP A 324 2.70 -4.06 35.98
N ILE A 325 2.25 -5.08 35.24
CA ILE A 325 1.75 -6.34 35.81
C ILE A 325 2.92 -7.25 36.24
N VAL A 326 3.91 -7.40 35.36
CA VAL A 326 5.11 -8.18 35.67
C VAL A 326 6.15 -7.26 36.28
N THR A 327 6.61 -7.51 37.50
CA THR A 327 7.66 -6.72 38.17
C THR A 327 9.07 -7.29 37.97
N ASP A 328 9.19 -8.57 37.61
CA ASP A 328 10.48 -9.23 37.38
C ASP A 328 11.08 -8.84 36.01
N ASP A 329 12.26 -8.21 36.06
CA ASP A 329 13.00 -7.76 34.89
C ASP A 329 13.45 -8.91 33.98
N LEU A 330 13.81 -10.07 34.55
CA LEU A 330 14.21 -11.24 33.77
C LEU A 330 13.01 -11.79 33.00
N LEU A 331 11.85 -11.86 33.64
CA LEU A 331 10.61 -12.28 33.00
C LEU A 331 10.20 -11.32 31.89
N ARG A 332 10.28 -9.99 32.12
CA ARG A 332 10.05 -8.97 31.08
C ARG A 332 10.97 -9.19 29.88
N TYR A 333 12.27 -9.39 30.12
CA TYR A 333 13.24 -9.64 29.05
C TYR A 333 12.88 -10.88 28.20
N ASN A 334 12.49 -11.97 28.86
CA ASN A 334 12.04 -13.21 28.20
C ASN A 334 10.74 -13.04 27.42
N ILE A 335 9.79 -12.25 27.93
CA ILE A 335 8.56 -11.87 27.21
C ILE A 335 8.94 -11.10 25.93
N GLY A 336 9.90 -10.18 26.00
CA GLY A 336 10.39 -9.46 24.83
C GLY A 336 10.94 -10.39 23.74
N TRP A 337 11.75 -11.38 24.09
CA TRP A 337 12.23 -12.39 23.13
C TRP A 337 11.11 -13.27 22.58
N THR A 338 10.11 -13.58 23.40
CA THR A 338 8.91 -14.31 22.96
C THR A 338 8.14 -13.51 21.90
N MET A 339 7.95 -12.20 22.09
CA MET A 339 7.35 -11.33 21.08
C MET A 339 8.16 -11.33 19.78
N VAL A 340 9.48 -11.16 19.87
CA VAL A 340 10.38 -11.18 18.71
C VAL A 340 10.26 -12.51 17.95
N GLY A 341 10.24 -13.64 18.66
CA GLY A 341 10.06 -14.96 18.08
C GLY A 341 8.73 -15.10 17.33
N ILE A 342 7.63 -14.63 17.93
CA ILE A 342 6.29 -14.67 17.32
C ILE A 342 6.23 -13.81 16.06
N ILE A 343 6.76 -12.58 16.10
CA ILE A 343 6.84 -11.68 14.94
C ILE A 343 7.70 -12.30 13.84
N GLY A 344 8.87 -12.84 14.21
CA GLY A 344 9.80 -13.51 13.30
C GLY A 344 9.17 -14.71 12.60
N LEU A 345 8.45 -15.55 13.35
CA LEU A 345 7.73 -16.70 12.81
C LEU A 345 6.63 -16.26 11.83
N CYS A 346 5.90 -15.19 12.13
CA CYS A 346 4.88 -14.64 11.24
C CYS A 346 5.48 -14.12 9.93
N ILE A 347 6.59 -13.37 10.01
CA ILE A 347 7.35 -12.91 8.83
C ILE A 347 7.84 -14.11 8.00
N PHE A 348 8.44 -15.09 8.67
CA PHE A 348 8.97 -16.30 8.03
C PHE A 348 7.88 -17.09 7.31
N ALA A 349 6.75 -17.37 7.97
CA ALA A 349 5.61 -18.08 7.38
C ALA A 349 5.07 -17.36 6.13
N ASN A 350 4.95 -16.03 6.19
CA ASN A 350 4.53 -15.22 5.05
C ASN A 350 5.55 -15.25 3.90
N LEU A 351 6.86 -15.17 4.21
CA LEU A 351 7.93 -15.23 3.22
C LEU A 351 7.98 -16.59 2.52
N VAL A 352 7.92 -17.69 3.28
CA VAL A 352 7.86 -19.06 2.73
C VAL A 352 6.67 -19.21 1.80
N ASN A 353 5.50 -18.71 2.19
CA ASN A 353 4.33 -18.70 1.31
C ASN A 353 4.60 -17.91 0.02
N VAL A 354 5.17 -16.71 0.09
CA VAL A 354 5.53 -15.94 -1.11
C VAL A 354 6.45 -16.77 -2.02
N LEU A 355 7.51 -17.36 -1.48
CA LEU A 355 8.47 -18.18 -2.22
C LEU A 355 7.81 -19.41 -2.89
N ILE A 356 6.97 -20.15 -2.17
CA ILE A 356 6.25 -21.32 -2.71
C ILE A 356 5.36 -20.89 -3.90
N ASN A 357 4.64 -19.78 -3.78
CA ASN A 357 3.78 -19.30 -4.87
C ASN A 357 4.56 -18.77 -6.06
N MET A 358 5.73 -18.18 -5.82
CA MET A 358 6.65 -17.77 -6.88
C MET A 358 7.19 -19.00 -7.62
N GLY A 359 7.67 -20.01 -6.88
CA GLY A 359 8.15 -21.28 -7.43
C GLY A 359 7.11 -21.99 -8.28
N ARG A 360 5.86 -22.12 -7.80
CA ARG A 360 4.76 -22.71 -8.58
C ARG A 360 4.47 -21.97 -9.88
N LYS A 361 4.44 -20.63 -9.85
CA LYS A 361 4.19 -19.82 -11.05
C LYS A 361 5.33 -19.95 -12.06
N MET A 362 6.57 -19.93 -11.57
CA MET A 362 7.76 -20.09 -12.40
C MET A 362 7.78 -21.48 -13.06
N TYR A 363 7.52 -22.54 -12.28
CA TYR A 363 7.38 -23.90 -12.78
C TYR A 363 6.32 -24.01 -13.89
N ASN A 364 5.12 -23.46 -13.67
CA ASN A 364 4.05 -23.47 -14.68
C ASN A 364 4.44 -22.71 -15.95
N LYS A 365 5.15 -21.58 -15.82
CA LYS A 365 5.64 -20.81 -16.98
C LYS A 365 6.69 -21.60 -17.76
N ILE A 366 7.62 -22.26 -17.08
CA ILE A 366 8.64 -23.13 -17.70
C ILE A 366 7.97 -24.31 -18.40
N LYS A 367 7.03 -25.00 -17.73
CA LYS A 367 6.24 -26.10 -18.32
C LYS A 367 5.53 -25.68 -19.60
N LEU A 368 4.89 -24.50 -19.61
CA LEU A 368 4.23 -23.97 -20.81
C LEU A 368 5.22 -23.66 -21.94
N LEU A 369 6.43 -23.17 -21.64
CA LEU A 369 7.46 -22.94 -22.64
C LEU A 369 7.98 -24.24 -23.26
N ILE A 370 8.18 -25.28 -22.44
CA ILE A 370 8.58 -26.61 -22.91
C ILE A 370 7.50 -27.20 -23.84
N ILE A 371 6.24 -27.14 -23.42
CA ILE A 371 5.10 -27.61 -24.24
C ILE A 371 5.02 -26.85 -25.56
N LYS A 372 5.12 -25.51 -25.54
CA LYS A 372 5.11 -24.69 -26.77
C LYS A 372 6.24 -25.07 -27.73
N LYS A 373 7.46 -25.25 -27.23
CA LYS A 373 8.60 -25.72 -28.05
C LYS A 373 8.31 -27.09 -28.68
N GLY A 374 7.63 -27.99 -27.97
CA GLY A 374 7.18 -29.28 -28.50
C GLY A 374 6.17 -29.16 -29.64
N TYR A 375 5.17 -28.29 -29.49
CA TYR A 375 4.20 -28.02 -30.56
C TYR A 375 4.83 -27.39 -31.81
N PHE A 376 5.75 -26.42 -31.64
CA PHE A 376 6.46 -25.82 -32.79
C PHE A 376 7.35 -26.82 -33.54
N LYS A 377 7.93 -27.80 -32.84
CA LYS A 377 8.67 -28.89 -33.51
C LYS A 377 7.77 -29.83 -34.30
N LYS A 378 6.53 -30.06 -33.85
CA LYS A 378 5.55 -30.90 -34.56
C LYS A 378 4.83 -30.15 -35.69
N ALA A 379 4.66 -28.83 -35.56
CA ALA A 379 4.13 -27.96 -36.61
C ALA A 379 5.20 -27.56 -37.64
N LYS A 380 6.16 -28.45 -37.95
CA LYS A 380 6.98 -28.29 -39.17
C LYS A 380 6.00 -28.14 -40.34
N PRO A 381 6.27 -27.23 -41.28
CA PRO A 381 5.36 -26.98 -42.39
C PRO A 381 5.12 -28.31 -43.09
N VAL A 382 3.87 -28.76 -43.10
CA VAL A 382 3.39 -29.65 -44.16
C VAL A 382 3.83 -28.92 -45.43
N GLN A 383 4.82 -29.50 -46.12
CA GLN A 383 5.29 -28.95 -47.39
C GLN A 383 4.03 -28.64 -48.18
N ALA A 384 3.81 -27.36 -48.50
CA ALA A 384 2.69 -26.97 -49.33
C ALA A 384 2.74 -27.90 -50.55
N PRO A 385 1.67 -28.66 -50.85
CA PRO A 385 1.71 -29.66 -51.90
C PRO A 385 2.28 -29.01 -53.14
N THR A 386 3.28 -29.65 -53.74
CA THR A 386 3.92 -29.26 -54.99
C THR A 386 2.94 -29.30 -56.18
N GLU A 387 1.62 -29.36 -55.94
CA GLU A 387 0.54 -29.32 -56.93
C GLU A 387 0.46 -27.99 -57.69
N ARG A 388 1.04 -26.90 -57.18
CA ARG A 388 1.12 -25.65 -57.96
C ARG A 388 2.12 -25.69 -59.13
N ARG A 389 3.00 -26.70 -59.22
CA ARG A 389 3.83 -26.91 -60.42
C ARG A 389 3.13 -27.77 -61.48
N ALA A 390 2.29 -28.74 -61.07
CA ALA A 390 1.51 -29.52 -62.01
C ALA A 390 0.40 -28.70 -62.71
N LEU A 391 -0.20 -27.73 -62.00
CA LEU A 391 -1.21 -26.83 -62.59
C LEU A 391 -0.62 -25.73 -63.49
N SER A 392 0.66 -25.35 -63.35
CA SER A 392 1.29 -24.42 -64.29
C SER A 392 1.78 -25.07 -65.58
N GLU A 393 2.06 -26.38 -65.57
CA GLU A 393 2.42 -27.12 -66.79
C GLU A 393 1.17 -27.50 -67.61
N HIS A 394 0.02 -27.74 -66.97
CA HIS A 394 -1.18 -28.13 -67.72
C HIS A 394 -1.93 -26.97 -68.41
N PHE A 395 -1.64 -25.70 -68.07
CA PHE A 395 -2.25 -24.53 -68.70
C PHE A 395 -1.35 -23.84 -69.75
N GLY A 396 -0.16 -24.39 -70.04
CA GLY A 396 0.78 -23.84 -71.03
C GLY A 396 0.49 -24.23 -72.49
N ASP A 397 -0.27 -25.31 -72.74
CA ASP A 397 -0.38 -25.91 -74.08
C ASP A 397 -1.67 -25.53 -74.86
N HIS A 398 -2.47 -24.57 -74.38
CA HIS A 398 -3.74 -24.18 -75.03
C HIS A 398 -3.79 -22.74 -75.57
N GLN A 399 -2.65 -22.13 -75.94
CA GLN A 399 -2.63 -20.79 -76.55
C GLN A 399 -1.85 -20.69 -77.88
N GLN A 400 -1.73 -21.78 -78.64
CA GLN A 400 -1.28 -21.72 -80.03
C GLN A 400 -2.30 -22.41 -80.95
N GLU A 401 -3.32 -21.66 -81.37
CA GLU A 401 -4.01 -21.81 -82.66
C GLU A 401 -4.83 -20.55 -82.97
#